data_AF-A0A0S2JGB7-F1
#
_entry.id   AF-A0A0S2JGB7-F1
#
_cell.length_a   1.000
_cell.length_b   1.000
_cell.length_c   1.000
_cell.angle_alpha   90.00
_cell.angle_beta   90.00
_cell.angle_gamma   90.00
#
_symmetry.space_group_name_H-M   'P 1'
#
loop_
_entity.id
_entity.type
_entity.pdbx_description
1 polymer ?
#
loop_
_entity_poly.entity_id
_entity_poly.type
_entity_poly.pdbx_seq_one_letter_code
_entity_poly.pdbx_strand_id
1 'polypeptide(L)'
;MDISGPCNTEFFELMAEKLAKLIPQLNMNNYTGLVILRDEALATPEAMAYFTNYLKTVQVRAVAINLQHSLTPSTTHDICKKAYTEAGVEHRFFYDNHSANAWLRSCMATPR
;
A
#
# COMPACT_ATOMS: atom_id res chain seq x y z
N MET A 1 -5.13 1.09 -5.83
CA MET A 1 -5.92 1.93 -4.91
C MET A 1 -5.44 3.35 -5.05
N ASP A 2 -6.34 4.28 -5.30
CA ASP A 2 -6.07 5.72 -5.29
C ASP A 2 -6.77 6.29 -4.05
N ILE A 3 -5.98 6.90 -3.17
CA ILE A 3 -6.35 7.27 -1.80
C ILE A 3 -6.22 8.78 -1.66
N SER A 4 -7.27 9.43 -1.18
CA SER A 4 -7.29 10.88 -0.95
C SER A 4 -7.87 11.17 0.42
N GLY A 5 -7.35 12.20 1.08
CA GLY A 5 -7.78 12.60 2.42
C GLY A 5 -7.02 11.89 3.57
N PRO A 6 -7.38 12.20 4.83
CA PRO A 6 -6.63 11.73 5.99
C PRO A 6 -6.75 10.20 6.15
N CYS A 7 -5.60 9.55 6.37
CA CYS A 7 -5.51 8.12 6.65
C CYS A 7 -5.92 7.79 8.10
N ASN A 8 -7.16 8.12 8.48
CA ASN A 8 -7.72 7.76 9.78
C ASN A 8 -8.11 6.27 9.84
N THR A 9 -8.44 5.77 11.03
CA THR A 9 -8.80 4.35 11.22
C THR A 9 -10.00 3.94 10.36
N GLU A 10 -11.03 4.77 10.28
CA GLU A 10 -12.24 4.53 9.48
C GLU A 10 -11.92 4.35 7.99
N PHE A 11 -10.98 5.14 7.47
CA PHE A 11 -10.48 4.98 6.12
C PHE A 11 -9.83 3.61 5.91
N PHE A 12 -8.99 3.15 6.86
CA PHE A 12 -8.34 1.85 6.77
C PHE A 12 -9.33 0.68 6.90
N GLU A 13 -10.36 0.80 7.73
CA GLU A 13 -11.43 -0.20 7.84
C GLU A 13 -12.22 -0.31 6.53
N LEU A 14 -12.63 0.82 5.95
CA LEU A 14 -13.32 0.85 4.65
C LEU A 14 -12.44 0.31 3.52
N MET A 15 -11.14 0.60 3.55
CA MET A 15 -10.18 0.04 2.61
C MET A 15 -10.07 -1.48 2.77
N ALA A 16 -9.95 -1.97 4.00
CA ALA A 16 -9.89 -3.39 4.31
C ALA A 16 -11.16 -4.13 3.84
N GLU A 17 -12.35 -3.56 4.05
CA GLU A 17 -13.62 -4.11 3.56
C GLU A 17 -13.67 -4.18 2.02
N LYS A 18 -13.26 -3.11 1.34
CA LYS A 18 -13.24 -3.08 -0.13
C LYS A 18 -12.26 -4.10 -0.69
N LEU A 19 -11.07 -4.20 -0.09
CA LEU A 19 -10.07 -5.19 -0.46
C LEU A 19 -10.58 -6.61 -0.20
N ALA A 20 -11.22 -6.89 0.93
CA ALA A 20 -11.80 -8.19 1.24
C ALA A 20 -12.85 -8.66 0.22
N LYS A 21 -13.57 -7.73 -0.44
CA LYS A 21 -14.52 -8.04 -1.52
C LYS A 21 -13.84 -8.34 -2.86
N LEU A 22 -12.66 -7.79 -3.10
CA LEU A 22 -11.90 -7.95 -4.34
C LEU A 22 -10.94 -9.16 -4.29
N ILE A 23 -10.41 -9.46 -3.10
CA ILE A 23 -9.51 -10.58 -2.81
C ILE A 23 -9.99 -11.92 -3.41
N PRO A 24 -11.27 -12.32 -3.31
CA PRO A 24 -11.75 -13.57 -3.90
C PRO A 24 -11.68 -13.66 -5.43
N GLN A 25 -11.57 -12.50 -6.11
CA GLN A 25 -11.50 -12.41 -7.57
C GLN A 25 -10.05 -12.36 -8.08
N LEU A 26 -9.08 -12.26 -7.18
CA LEU A 26 -7.66 -12.21 -7.51
C LEU A 26 -7.04 -13.59 -7.40
N ASN A 27 -6.03 -13.86 -8.23
CA ASN A 27 -5.12 -14.96 -7.96
C ASN A 27 -4.30 -14.59 -6.72
N MET A 28 -4.73 -15.08 -5.55
CA MET A 28 -4.10 -14.80 -4.26
C MET A 28 -2.64 -15.20 -4.16
N ASN A 29 -2.17 -16.08 -5.06
CA ASN A 29 -0.77 -16.51 -5.11
C ASN A 29 0.09 -15.62 -6.01
N ASN A 30 -0.51 -14.72 -6.79
CA ASN A 30 0.21 -13.91 -7.77
C ASN A 30 -0.50 -12.58 -8.08
N TYR A 31 -0.55 -11.68 -7.09
CA TYR A 31 -0.99 -10.31 -7.32
C TYR A 31 -0.06 -9.29 -6.67
N THR A 32 -0.05 -8.09 -7.24
CA THR A 32 0.71 -6.93 -6.76
C THR A 32 -0.22 -5.75 -6.52
N GLY A 33 0.12 -4.87 -5.59
CA GLY A 33 -0.67 -3.67 -5.27
C GLY A 33 -0.02 -2.38 -5.74
N LEU A 34 -0.78 -1.50 -6.38
CA LEU A 34 -0.41 -0.09 -6.55
C LEU A 34 -1.24 0.76 -5.58
N VAL A 35 -0.58 1.55 -4.74
CA VAL A 35 -1.19 2.50 -3.82
C VAL A 35 -0.75 3.90 -4.23
N ILE A 36 -1.70 4.77 -4.58
CA ILE A 36 -1.46 6.18 -4.86
C ILE A 36 -1.96 6.96 -3.65
N LEU A 37 -1.08 7.71 -3.00
CA LEU A 37 -1.42 8.56 -1.88
C LEU A 37 -1.49 10.01 -2.35
N ARG A 38 -2.65 10.64 -2.16
CA ARG A 38 -2.89 12.05 -2.46
C ARG A 38 -3.06 12.84 -1.18
N ASP A 39 -2.65 14.10 -1.23
CA ASP A 39 -2.81 15.10 -0.17
C ASP A 39 -2.00 14.76 1.10
N GLU A 40 -2.50 15.13 2.28
CA GLU A 40 -1.86 14.80 3.55
C GLU A 40 -2.28 13.42 4.05
N ALA A 41 -1.32 12.50 4.13
CA ALA A 41 -1.46 11.23 4.81
C ALA A 41 -0.94 11.35 6.26
N LEU A 42 -1.66 12.07 7.13
CA LEU A 42 -1.44 12.00 8.58
C LEU A 42 -2.28 10.86 9.14
N ALA A 43 -1.65 9.71 9.36
CA ALA A 43 -2.24 8.60 10.09
C ALA A 43 -1.86 8.70 11.57
N THR A 44 -2.82 8.51 12.47
CA THR A 44 -2.50 8.40 13.89
C THR A 44 -1.69 7.12 14.15
N PRO A 45 -0.92 7.03 15.25
CA PRO A 45 -0.20 5.81 15.60
C PRO A 45 -1.09 4.57 15.66
N GLU A 46 -2.32 4.71 16.13
CA GLU A 46 -3.32 3.63 16.21
C GLU A 46 -3.76 3.19 14.81
N ALA A 47 -4.03 4.14 13.91
CA ALA A 47 -4.37 3.87 12.53
C ALA A 47 -3.23 3.15 11.79
N MET A 48 -1.98 3.56 12.05
CA MET A 48 -0.80 2.88 11.51
C MET A 48 -0.62 1.48 12.09
N ALA A 49 -0.86 1.28 13.39
CA ALA A 49 -0.79 -0.05 14.01
C ALA A 49 -1.84 -1.00 13.41
N TYR A 50 -3.07 -0.51 13.22
CA TYR A 50 -4.12 -1.26 12.53
C TYR A 50 -3.69 -1.62 11.10
N PHE A 51 -3.18 -0.66 10.34
CA PHE A 51 -2.72 -0.87 8.97
C PHE A 51 -1.57 -1.88 8.89
N THR A 52 -0.56 -1.77 9.74
CA THR A 52 0.55 -2.74 9.82
C THR A 52 0.03 -4.15 10.13
N ASN A 53 -0.90 -4.29 11.08
CA ASN A 53 -1.48 -5.59 11.42
C ASN A 53 -2.33 -6.16 10.28
N TYR A 54 -3.08 -5.32 9.58
CA TYR A 54 -3.78 -5.71 8.36
C TYR A 54 -2.81 -6.19 7.28
N LEU A 55 -1.71 -5.47 7.04
CA LEU A 55 -0.69 -5.84 6.05
C LEU A 55 -0.08 -7.23 6.32
N LYS A 56 0.05 -7.63 7.58
CA LYS A 56 0.53 -8.99 7.94
C LYS A 56 -0.43 -10.10 7.52
N THR A 57 -1.70 -9.79 7.28
CA THR A 57 -2.72 -10.78 6.89
C THR A 57 -2.81 -10.96 5.37
N VAL A 58 -2.27 -10.03 4.57
CA VAL A 58 -2.39 -10.05 3.11
C VAL A 58 -1.19 -10.72 2.46
N GLN A 59 -1.44 -11.75 1.64
CA GLN A 59 -0.41 -12.43 0.85
C GLN A 59 -0.14 -11.73 -0.49
N VAL A 60 0.37 -10.51 -0.46
CA VAL A 60 0.71 -9.75 -1.67
C VAL A 60 2.13 -10.04 -2.15
N ARG A 61 2.36 -9.99 -3.47
CA ARG A 61 3.72 -10.17 -4.02
C ARG A 61 4.64 -9.00 -3.76
N ALA A 62 4.13 -7.81 -4.07
CA ALA A 62 4.82 -6.56 -3.91
C ALA A 62 3.80 -5.41 -3.91
N VAL A 63 4.14 -4.31 -3.24
CA VAL A 63 3.33 -3.08 -3.20
C VAL A 63 4.15 -1.89 -3.67
N ALA A 64 3.69 -1.20 -4.71
CA ALA A 64 4.25 0.09 -5.13
C ALA A 64 3.46 1.20 -4.47
N ILE A 65 4.16 2.14 -3.83
CA ILE A 65 3.57 3.33 -3.21
C ILE A 65 3.95 4.54 -4.04
N ASN A 66 2.98 5.17 -4.70
CA ASN A 66 3.17 6.39 -5.44
C ASN A 66 2.87 7.62 -4.56
N LEU A 67 3.88 8.46 -4.37
CA LEU A 67 3.85 9.68 -3.57
C LEU A 67 3.81 10.96 -4.42
N GLN A 68 3.62 10.86 -5.74
CA GLN A 68 3.57 11.99 -6.68
C GLN A 68 2.61 13.11 -6.25
N HIS A 69 1.54 12.75 -5.55
CA HIS A 69 0.48 13.66 -5.13
C HIS A 69 0.44 13.90 -3.62
N SER A 70 1.44 13.41 -2.89
CA SER A 70 1.55 13.60 -1.45
C SER A 70 2.06 15.01 -1.15
N LEU A 71 1.42 15.71 -0.20
CA LEU A 71 1.87 17.03 0.24
C LEU A 71 3.15 16.94 1.11
N THR A 72 3.29 15.87 1.89
CA THR A 72 4.43 15.61 2.79
C THR A 72 5.14 14.28 2.45
N PRO A 73 5.70 14.13 1.23
CA PRO A 73 6.17 12.84 0.71
C PRO A 73 7.25 12.20 1.60
N SER A 74 8.14 12.97 2.23
CA SER A 74 9.17 12.43 3.13
C SER A 74 8.56 11.81 4.39
N THR A 75 7.61 12.49 5.03
CA THR A 75 6.93 11.98 6.23
C THR A 75 6.10 10.74 5.90
N THR A 76 5.33 10.80 4.81
CA THR A 76 4.53 9.66 4.34
C THR A 76 5.42 8.48 3.98
N HIS A 77 6.56 8.71 3.32
CA HIS A 77 7.55 7.67 3.04
C HIS A 77 8.01 6.97 4.32
N ASP A 78 8.43 7.71 5.34
CA ASP A 78 8.99 7.12 6.57
C ASP A 78 7.95 6.31 7.35
N ILE A 79 6.73 6.85 7.46
CA ILE A 79 5.60 6.18 8.12
C ILE A 79 5.22 4.88 7.38
N CYS A 80 5.06 4.95 6.05
CA CYS A 80 4.72 3.78 5.25
C CYS A 80 5.85 2.75 5.26
N LYS A 81 7.11 3.18 5.11
CA LYS A 81 8.27 2.29 5.08
C LYS A 81 8.32 1.45 6.34
N LYS A 82 8.12 2.08 7.51
CA LYS A 82 8.03 1.36 8.78
C LYS A 82 6.95 0.27 8.76
N ALA A 83 5.72 0.63 8.38
CA ALA A 83 4.59 -0.30 8.37
C ALA A 83 4.80 -1.49 7.40
N TYR A 84 5.22 -1.22 6.16
CA TYR A 84 5.44 -2.28 5.17
C TYR A 84 6.64 -3.17 5.53
N THR A 85 7.73 -2.62 6.05
CA THR A 85 8.87 -3.40 6.56
C THR A 85 8.47 -4.28 7.73
N GLU A 86 7.75 -3.74 8.73
CA GLU A 86 7.29 -4.52 9.89
C GLU A 86 6.30 -5.62 9.52
N ALA A 87 5.54 -5.45 8.44
CA ALA A 87 4.64 -6.47 7.92
C ALA A 87 5.33 -7.52 7.03
N GLY A 88 6.62 -7.35 6.71
CA GLY A 88 7.35 -8.26 5.82
C GLY A 88 6.89 -8.19 4.36
N VAL A 89 6.30 -7.07 3.95
CA VAL A 89 5.79 -6.88 2.59
C VAL A 89 6.86 -6.25 1.71
N GLU A 90 7.17 -6.89 0.58
CA GLU A 90 8.05 -6.32 -0.45
C GLU A 90 7.41 -5.03 -1.01
N HIS A 91 8.13 -3.91 -0.93
CA HIS A 91 7.57 -2.62 -1.30
C HIS A 91 8.60 -1.68 -1.88
N ARG A 92 8.13 -0.72 -2.70
CA ARG A 92 8.97 0.34 -3.26
C ARG A 92 8.17 1.62 -3.47
N PHE A 93 8.83 2.76 -3.30
CA PHE A 93 8.26 4.08 -3.48
C PHE A 93 8.57 4.65 -4.87
N PHE A 94 7.60 5.39 -5.42
CA PHE A 94 7.67 5.99 -6.75
C PHE A 94 7.04 7.39 -6.74
N TYR A 95 7.35 8.16 -7.78
CA TYR A 95 6.75 9.48 -8.05
C TYR A 95 6.05 9.55 -9.40
N ASP A 96 5.80 8.38 -10.02
CA ASP A 96 5.05 8.26 -11.26
C ASP A 96 4.45 6.86 -11.37
N ASN A 97 3.30 6.77 -12.05
CA ASN A 97 2.60 5.49 -12.24
C ASN A 97 3.30 4.56 -13.24
N HIS A 98 4.09 5.09 -14.19
CA HIS A 98 4.71 4.28 -15.22
C HIS A 98 5.79 3.37 -14.63
N SER A 99 6.73 3.94 -13.89
CA SER A 99 7.79 3.24 -13.17
C SER A 99 7.23 2.27 -12.13
N ALA A 100 6.21 2.69 -11.39
CA ALA A 100 5.54 1.85 -10.39
C ALA A 100 4.96 0.59 -11.03
N ASN A 101 4.20 0.74 -12.12
CA ASN A 101 3.61 -0.40 -12.83
C ASN A 101 4.66 -1.30 -13.49
N ALA A 102 5.73 -0.73 -14.05
CA ALA A 102 6.82 -1.51 -14.62
C ALA A 102 7.48 -2.41 -13.57
N TRP A 103 7.75 -1.87 -12.38
CA TRP A 103 8.31 -2.65 -11.27
C TRP A 103 7.35 -3.73 -10.78
N LEU A 104 6.07 -3.43 -10.57
CA LEU A 104 5.08 -4.44 -10.13
C LEU A 104 4.98 -5.61 -11.12
N ARG A 105 4.97 -5.34 -12.42
CA ARG A 105 4.97 -6.39 -13.46
C ARG A 105 6.22 -7.26 -13.38
N SER A 106 7.39 -6.66 -13.11
CA SER A 106 8.62 -7.43 -12.90
C SER A 106 8.52 -8.37 -11.68
N CYS A 107 7.90 -7.92 -10.58
CA CYS A 107 7.66 -8.74 -9.39
C CYS A 107 6.66 -9.90 -9.63
N MET A 108 5.76 -9.77 -10.60
CA MET A 108 4.87 -10.86 -11.01
C MET A 108 5.57 -11.89 -11.91
N ALA A 109 6.56 -11.48 -12.70
CA ALA A 109 7.28 -12.36 -13.62
C ALA A 109 8.29 -13.29 -12.93
N THR A 110 8.80 -12.89 -11.76
CA THR A 110 9.77 -13.68 -10.99
C THR A 110 9.08 -14.83 -10.24
N PRO A 111 9.44 -16.11 -10.43
CA PRO A 111 8.93 -17.21 -9.60
C PRO A 111 9.26 -16.96 -8.11
N ARG A 112 8.31 -17.27 -7.21
CA ARG A 112 8.53 -17.21 -5.76
C ARG A 112 8.97 -18.58 -5.25
#